data_AF-A0A924Y2J9-F1
#
_entry.id   AF-A0A924Y2J9-F1
#
_cell.length_a   1.000
_cell.length_b   1.000
_cell.length_c   1.000
_cell.angle_alpha   90.00
_cell.angle_beta   90.00
_cell.angle_gamma   90.00
#
_symmetry.space_group_name_H-M   'P 1'
#
loop_
_entity.id
_entity.type
_entity.pdbx_description
1 polymer ?
#
loop_
_entity_poly.entity_id
_entity_poly.type
_entity_poly.pdbx_seq_one_letter_code
_entity_poly.pdbx_strand_id
1 'polypeptide(L)'
;MDAPAHDSPVVRVPAARGSFPVRALAVGCLLLPINAYWLVRIEMVAGGSIRDTNMNGPYPTNISLFANVLFIILLLTIANAGVRRVMPRAALSQAELLLVYIMLSIGTCLTSIDFLDVLFSMLGHATRYATPENQWATLFVRFIPSWFHVSAPDAVAPYYLGWGDPYSLATLRAWIAPLASWGGFILVLLWVMYCFT
;
A
#
# COMPACT_ATOMS: atom_id res chain seq x y z
N MET A 1 -22.45 2.98 -54.94
CA MET A 1 -23.65 2.89 -54.08
C MET A 1 -23.09 3.04 -52.69
N ASP A 2 -22.83 4.29 -52.33
CA ASP A 2 -21.86 4.63 -51.28
C ASP A 2 -22.64 4.93 -50.01
N ALA A 3 -22.44 4.09 -48.99
CA ALA A 3 -23.11 4.22 -47.71
C ALA A 3 -22.66 5.52 -47.01
N PRO A 4 -23.59 6.29 -46.41
CA PRO A 4 -23.23 7.51 -45.69
C PRO A 4 -22.46 7.15 -44.40
N ALA A 5 -21.30 7.77 -44.23
CA ALA A 5 -20.47 7.64 -43.04
C ALA A 5 -21.25 8.11 -41.80
N HIS A 6 -21.43 7.20 -40.83
CA HIS A 6 -21.97 7.52 -39.51
C HIS A 6 -20.93 8.32 -38.73
N ASP A 7 -21.05 9.65 -38.76
CA ASP A 7 -20.24 10.56 -37.95
C ASP A 7 -20.71 10.45 -36.49
N SER A 8 -19.96 9.69 -35.70
CA SER A 8 -20.25 9.49 -34.27
C SER A 8 -19.87 10.78 -33.54
N PRO A 9 -20.73 11.36 -32.67
CA PRO A 9 -20.38 12.58 -31.98
C PRO A 9 -19.19 12.31 -31.06
N VAL A 10 -18.02 12.81 -31.44
CA VAL A 10 -16.82 12.79 -30.60
C VAL A 10 -17.13 13.63 -29.36
N VAL A 11 -17.43 12.96 -28.25
CA VAL A 11 -17.60 13.58 -26.93
C VAL A 11 -16.25 14.20 -26.57
N ARG A 12 -16.11 15.50 -26.82
CA ARG A 12 -14.92 16.26 -26.41
C ARG A 12 -14.98 16.41 -24.89
N VAL A 13 -14.25 15.55 -24.18
CA VAL A 13 -13.97 15.76 -22.76
C VAL A 13 -13.29 17.13 -22.67
N PRO A 14 -13.89 18.11 -21.96
CA PRO A 14 -13.26 19.42 -21.81
C PRO A 14 -11.89 19.21 -21.19
N ALA A 15 -10.83 19.71 -21.84
CA ALA A 15 -9.50 19.74 -21.26
C ALA A 15 -9.60 20.53 -19.95
N ALA A 16 -9.59 19.83 -18.82
CA ALA A 16 -9.63 20.45 -17.52
C ALA A 16 -8.37 21.29 -17.39
N ARG A 17 -8.50 22.61 -17.54
CA ARG A 17 -7.49 23.56 -17.08
C ARG A 17 -7.54 23.54 -15.56
N GLY A 18 -6.98 22.48 -14.98
CA GLY A 18 -6.95 22.26 -13.56
C GLY A 18 -5.96 23.23 -12.93
N SER A 19 -6.46 24.12 -12.08
CA SER A 19 -5.63 24.62 -10.99
C SER A 19 -5.01 23.41 -10.28
N PHE A 20 -3.72 23.50 -9.92
CA PHE A 20 -3.02 22.42 -9.25
C PHE A 20 -3.82 21.98 -8.01
N PRO A 21 -4.18 20.69 -7.86
CA PRO A 21 -5.12 20.24 -6.85
C PRO A 21 -4.47 20.10 -5.46
N VAL A 22 -3.84 21.18 -4.96
CA VAL A 22 -3.13 21.23 -3.67
C VAL A 22 -4.03 20.72 -2.54
N ARG A 23 -5.32 21.07 -2.57
CA ARG A 23 -6.29 20.71 -1.53
C ARG A 23 -6.51 19.20 -1.47
N ALA A 24 -6.71 18.55 -2.62
CA ALA A 24 -6.87 17.11 -2.68
C ALA A 24 -5.58 16.38 -2.27
N LEU A 25 -4.41 16.90 -2.68
CA LEU A 25 -3.13 16.35 -2.24
C LEU A 25 -2.96 16.44 -0.72
N ALA A 26 -3.28 17.58 -0.12
CA ALA A 26 -3.23 17.76 1.34
C ALA A 26 -4.20 16.81 2.06
N VAL A 27 -5.44 16.69 1.58
CA VAL A 27 -6.43 15.76 2.14
C VAL A 27 -5.99 14.31 1.99
N GLY A 28 -5.49 13.93 0.80
CA GLY A 28 -4.96 12.59 0.56
C GLY A 28 -3.76 12.27 1.46
N CYS A 29 -2.79 13.17 1.56
CA CYS A 29 -1.62 13.00 2.45
C CYS A 29 -2.02 12.86 3.91
N LEU A 30 -3.06 13.55 4.37
CA LEU A 30 -3.58 13.41 5.72
C LEU A 30 -4.32 12.08 5.94
N LEU A 31 -5.11 11.66 4.95
CA LEU A 31 -5.92 10.44 5.03
C LEU A 31 -5.08 9.16 4.83
N LEU A 32 -3.94 9.23 4.15
CA LEU A 32 -3.05 8.09 3.93
C LEU A 32 -2.61 7.39 5.23
N PRO A 33 -2.00 8.06 6.23
CA PRO A 33 -1.59 7.40 7.46
C PRO A 33 -2.80 6.90 8.28
N ILE A 34 -3.93 7.61 8.24
CA ILE A 34 -5.16 7.20 8.92
C ILE A 34 -5.70 5.91 8.29
N ASN A 35 -5.76 5.85 6.96
CA ASN A 35 -6.18 4.68 6.21
C ASN A 35 -5.24 3.50 6.45
N ALA A 36 -3.92 3.72 6.41
CA ALA A 36 -2.93 2.68 6.67
C ALA A 36 -3.07 2.12 8.10
N TYR A 37 -3.20 2.99 9.09
CA TYR A 37 -3.42 2.57 10.48
C TYR A 37 -4.73 1.78 10.63
N TRP A 38 -5.82 2.28 10.04
CA TRP A 38 -7.11 1.59 10.10
C TRP A 38 -7.08 0.22 9.42
N LEU A 39 -6.42 0.13 8.26
CA LEU A 39 -6.23 -1.12 7.53
C LEU A 39 -5.45 -2.14 8.37
N VAL A 40 -4.28 -1.75 8.91
CA VAL A 40 -3.48 -2.62 9.79
C VAL A 40 -4.28 -3.09 11.00
N ARG A 41 -5.09 -2.20 11.58
CA ARG A 41 -5.96 -2.55 12.71
C ARG A 41 -7.06 -3.54 12.32
N ILE A 42 -7.61 -3.45 11.12
CA ILE A 42 -8.62 -4.39 10.62
C ILE A 42 -7.97 -5.73 10.28
N GLU A 43 -6.90 -5.73 9.49
CA GLU A 43 -6.30 -6.96 8.94
C GLU A 43 -5.48 -7.72 9.96
N MET A 44 -4.68 -7.03 10.78
CA MET A 44 -3.82 -7.69 11.78
C MET A 44 -4.51 -7.82 13.13
N VAL A 45 -5.10 -6.74 13.65
CA VAL A 45 -5.59 -6.76 15.05
C VAL A 45 -6.99 -7.35 15.16
N ALA A 46 -7.86 -7.11 14.17
CA ALA A 46 -9.19 -7.70 14.11
C ALA A 46 -9.26 -8.97 13.25
N GLY A 47 -8.26 -9.22 12.40
CA GLY A 47 -8.16 -10.38 11.51
C GLY A 47 -7.41 -11.60 12.06
N GLY A 48 -6.41 -11.40 12.94
CA GLY A 48 -5.57 -12.52 13.38
C GLY A 48 -4.81 -12.31 14.68
N SER A 49 -4.99 -13.26 15.61
CA SER A 49 -4.02 -13.69 16.62
C SER A 49 -3.50 -12.71 17.69
N ILE A 50 -4.16 -11.57 17.95
CA ILE A 50 -3.82 -10.73 19.13
C ILE A 50 -4.90 -10.79 20.23
N ARG A 51 -6.09 -11.30 19.91
CA ARG A 51 -7.17 -11.50 20.88
C ARG A 51 -7.85 -12.83 20.58
N ASP A 52 -8.10 -13.63 21.61
CA ASP A 52 -8.73 -14.97 21.61
C ASP A 52 -10.18 -15.01 21.09
N THR A 53 -10.48 -14.29 20.02
CA THR A 53 -11.77 -14.24 19.35
C THR A 53 -11.60 -14.79 17.94
N ASN A 54 -12.27 -15.91 17.64
CA ASN A 54 -12.32 -16.60 16.34
C ASN A 54 -13.03 -15.79 15.23
N MET A 55 -12.88 -14.46 15.23
CA MET A 55 -13.38 -13.59 14.19
C MET A 55 -12.21 -13.25 13.29
N ASN A 56 -12.06 -13.97 12.17
CA ASN A 56 -11.22 -13.50 11.08
C ASN A 56 -11.91 -12.24 10.53
N GLY A 57 -11.47 -11.06 10.98
CA GLY A 57 -11.87 -9.78 10.42
C GLY A 57 -11.82 -9.80 8.89
N PRO A 58 -12.70 -9.05 8.21
CA PRO A 58 -12.65 -8.97 6.75
C PRO A 58 -11.27 -8.44 6.35
N TYR A 59 -10.67 -9.01 5.31
CA TYR A 59 -9.42 -8.53 4.70
C TYR A 59 -9.78 -7.63 3.52
N PRO A 60 -9.87 -6.29 3.69
CA PRO A 60 -10.34 -5.40 2.63
C PRO A 60 -9.46 -5.45 1.38
N THR A 61 -8.18 -5.81 1.52
CA THR A 61 -7.26 -5.96 0.38
C THR A 61 -7.52 -7.22 -0.46
N ASN A 62 -8.24 -8.21 0.09
CA ASN A 62 -8.59 -9.45 -0.61
C ASN A 62 -9.92 -9.35 -1.38
N ILE A 63 -10.60 -8.21 -1.32
CA ILE A 63 -11.83 -7.92 -2.06
C ILE A 63 -11.46 -7.11 -3.30
N SER A 64 -12.09 -7.38 -4.46
CA SER A 64 -11.78 -6.72 -5.75
C SER A 64 -11.82 -5.19 -5.70
N LEU A 65 -12.60 -4.63 -4.76
CA LEU A 65 -12.58 -3.21 -4.46
C LEU A 65 -12.19 -3.02 -2.99
N PHE A 66 -11.21 -2.16 -2.75
CA PHE A 66 -10.74 -1.83 -1.42
C PHE A 66 -11.87 -1.19 -0.59
N ALA A 67 -12.52 -2.01 0.25
CA ALA A 67 -13.69 -1.61 1.02
C ALA A 67 -13.38 -0.45 1.99
N ASN A 68 -12.17 -0.42 2.53
CA ASN A 68 -11.67 0.68 3.36
C ASN A 68 -11.61 2.01 2.58
N VAL A 69 -11.10 1.98 1.34
CA VAL A 69 -11.00 3.17 0.50
C VAL A 69 -12.39 3.67 0.13
N LEU A 70 -13.30 2.76 -0.25
CA LEU A 70 -14.69 3.12 -0.54
C LEU A 70 -15.37 3.77 0.65
N PHE A 71 -15.18 3.22 1.84
CA PHE A 71 -15.78 3.77 3.05
C PHE A 71 -15.29 5.20 3.32
N ILE A 72 -13.97 5.43 3.21
CA ILE A 72 -13.39 6.77 3.38
C ILE A 72 -13.93 7.75 2.33
N ILE A 73 -13.99 7.33 1.06
CA ILE A 73 -14.50 8.18 -0.03
C ILE A 73 -16.00 8.46 0.12
N LEU A 74 -16.78 7.50 0.59
CA LEU A 74 -18.20 7.70 0.90
C LEU A 74 -18.36 8.78 1.98
N LEU A 75 -17.64 8.66 3.09
CA LEU A 75 -17.65 9.66 4.16
C LEU A 75 -17.19 11.03 3.65
N LEU A 76 -16.11 11.07 2.86
CA LEU A 76 -15.59 12.30 2.29
C LEU A 76 -16.60 12.94 1.32
N THR A 77 -17.34 12.14 0.56
CA THR A 77 -18.38 12.62 -0.37
C THR A 77 -19.56 13.22 0.39
N ILE A 78 -20.01 12.57 1.47
CA ILE A 78 -21.08 13.09 2.34
C ILE A 78 -20.63 14.41 3.00
N ALA A 79 -19.42 14.44 3.55
CA ALA A 79 -18.84 15.65 4.14
C ALA A 79 -18.72 16.77 3.12
N ASN A 80 -18.25 16.46 1.90
CA ASN A 80 -18.12 17.42 0.82
C ASN A 80 -19.48 17.98 0.36
N ALA A 81 -20.54 17.16 0.34
CA ALA A 81 -21.89 17.63 0.06
C ALA A 81 -22.40 18.61 1.13
N GLY A 82 -22.07 18.37 2.41
CA GLY A 82 -22.33 19.31 3.50
C GLY A 82 -21.57 20.62 3.34
N VAL A 83 -20.26 20.55 3.10
CA VAL A 83 -19.40 21.73 2.85
C VAL A 83 -19.91 22.52 1.65
N ARG A 84 -20.37 21.87 0.59
CA ARG A 84 -20.90 22.57 -0.59
C ARG A 84 -22.14 23.42 -0.29
N ARG A 85 -22.93 23.07 0.73
CA ARG A 85 -24.09 23.86 1.17
C ARG A 85 -23.71 25.09 1.99
N VAL A 86 -22.63 25.01 2.77
CA VAL A 86 -22.20 26.10 3.67
C VAL A 86 -21.14 27.00 3.03
N MET A 87 -20.16 26.40 2.34
CA MET A 87 -19.00 27.05 1.73
C MET A 87 -18.68 26.43 0.36
N PRO A 88 -19.42 26.77 -0.71
CA PRO A 88 -19.25 26.16 -2.04
C PRO A 88 -17.85 26.35 -2.64
N ARG A 89 -17.13 27.42 -2.25
CA ARG A 89 -15.74 27.67 -2.71
C ARG A 89 -14.71 26.70 -2.10
N ALA A 90 -15.03 26.08 -0.96
CA ALA A 90 -14.16 25.13 -0.28
C ALA A 90 -14.49 23.66 -0.63
N ALA A 91 -15.59 23.40 -1.35
CA ALA A 91 -15.96 22.05 -1.74
C ALA A 91 -14.97 21.46 -2.76
N LEU A 92 -14.62 20.19 -2.55
CA LEU A 92 -13.80 19.40 -3.47
C LEU A 92 -14.60 19.11 -4.75
N SER A 93 -13.92 19.26 -5.88
CA SER A 93 -14.42 18.86 -7.19
C SER A 93 -14.42 17.33 -7.36
N GLN A 94 -15.11 16.85 -8.40
CA GLN A 94 -15.12 15.43 -8.76
C GLN A 94 -13.70 14.92 -9.08
N ALA A 95 -12.89 15.72 -9.76
CA ALA A 95 -11.50 15.39 -10.06
C ALA A 95 -10.64 15.31 -8.79
N GLU A 96 -10.85 16.22 -7.83
CA GLU A 96 -10.16 16.22 -6.53
C GLU A 96 -10.53 14.98 -5.69
N LEU A 97 -11.81 14.57 -5.67
CA LEU A 97 -12.24 13.34 -5.00
C LEU A 97 -11.65 12.08 -5.67
N LEU A 98 -11.62 12.04 -7.00
CA LEU A 98 -11.02 10.94 -7.74
C LEU A 98 -9.51 10.84 -7.47
N LEU A 99 -8.81 11.97 -7.35
CA LEU A 99 -7.40 11.97 -6.99
C LEU A 99 -7.16 11.37 -5.60
N VAL A 100 -7.97 11.75 -4.60
CA VAL A 100 -7.89 11.17 -3.25
C VAL A 100 -8.17 9.66 -3.28
N TYR A 101 -9.15 9.22 -4.07
CA TYR A 101 -9.43 7.79 -4.25
C TYR A 101 -8.21 7.04 -4.80
N ILE A 102 -7.55 7.57 -5.83
CA ILE A 102 -6.35 6.96 -6.42
C ILE A 102 -5.23 6.90 -5.38
N MET A 103 -4.97 8.00 -4.67
CA MET A 103 -3.93 8.04 -3.62
C MET A 103 -4.17 6.99 -2.54
N LEU A 104 -5.40 6.88 -2.04
CA LEU A 104 -5.76 5.91 -1.01
C LEU A 104 -5.71 4.46 -1.52
N SER A 105 -6.07 4.24 -2.79
CA SER A 105 -6.02 2.91 -3.41
C SER A 105 -4.58 2.42 -3.56
N ILE A 106 -3.68 3.27 -4.07
CA ILE A 106 -2.24 2.96 -4.16
C ILE A 106 -1.66 2.72 -2.77
N GLY A 107 -1.99 3.59 -1.80
CA GLY A 107 -1.55 3.43 -0.42
C GLY A 107 -2.01 2.10 0.20
N THR A 108 -3.29 1.74 0.01
CA THR A 108 -3.88 0.48 0.52
C THR A 108 -3.22 -0.74 -0.10
N CYS A 109 -2.97 -0.73 -1.41
CA CYS A 109 -2.27 -1.80 -2.11
C CYS A 109 -0.87 -2.03 -1.54
N LEU A 110 -0.13 -0.94 -1.30
CA LEU A 110 1.20 -1.02 -0.70
C LEU A 110 1.13 -1.47 0.76
N THR A 111 0.16 -1.03 1.56
CA THR A 111 0.07 -1.42 2.98
C THR A 111 -0.68 -2.73 3.22
N SER A 112 -0.99 -3.48 2.17
CA SER A 112 -1.74 -4.73 2.27
C SER A 112 -0.95 -5.81 3.01
N ILE A 113 -1.68 -6.67 3.74
CA ILE A 113 -1.14 -7.89 4.35
C ILE A 113 -0.38 -8.76 3.35
N ASP A 114 -0.91 -8.95 2.14
CA ASP A 114 -0.32 -9.84 1.14
C ASP A 114 0.94 -9.25 0.48
N PHE A 115 1.24 -7.97 0.76
CA PHE A 115 2.39 -7.28 0.21
C PHE A 115 3.46 -6.99 1.25
N LEU A 116 3.33 -5.92 2.04
CA LEU A 116 4.40 -5.53 2.95
C LEU A 116 4.55 -6.50 4.11
N ASP A 117 3.46 -7.00 4.70
CA ASP A 117 3.56 -7.89 5.85
C ASP A 117 4.24 -9.22 5.50
N VAL A 118 3.82 -9.84 4.40
CA VAL A 118 4.48 -11.03 3.85
C VAL A 118 5.93 -10.75 3.45
N LEU A 119 6.19 -9.65 2.75
CA LEU A 119 7.54 -9.30 2.30
C LEU A 119 8.50 -9.12 3.48
N PHE A 120 8.17 -8.28 4.46
CA PHE A 120 9.01 -8.03 5.63
C PHE A 120 9.27 -9.32 6.43
N SER A 121 8.25 -10.17 6.55
CA SER A 121 8.40 -11.49 7.17
C SER A 121 9.35 -12.40 6.39
N MET A 122 9.22 -12.46 5.06
CA MET A 122 10.05 -13.31 4.21
C MET A 122 11.53 -12.88 4.17
N LEU A 123 11.82 -11.57 4.27
CA LEU A 123 13.17 -11.02 4.20
C LEU A 123 14.14 -11.62 5.23
N GLY A 124 13.67 -11.92 6.44
CA GLY A 124 14.47 -12.48 7.52
C GLY A 124 14.22 -13.96 7.80
N HIS A 125 13.13 -14.53 7.27
CA HIS A 125 12.64 -15.86 7.65
C HIS A 125 13.68 -16.96 7.42
N ALA A 126 14.27 -17.01 6.24
CA ALA A 126 15.25 -18.05 5.89
C ALA A 126 16.48 -18.00 6.82
N THR A 127 16.94 -16.79 7.17
CA THR A 127 18.06 -16.59 8.11
C THR A 127 17.67 -16.96 9.54
N ARG A 128 16.48 -16.55 10.00
CA ARG A 128 16.01 -16.77 11.39
C ARG A 128 15.85 -18.24 11.74
N TYR A 129 15.34 -19.01 10.78
CA TYR A 129 14.94 -20.41 10.97
C TYR A 129 15.93 -21.38 10.30
N ALA A 130 17.11 -20.92 9.88
CA ALA A 130 18.16 -21.83 9.42
C ALA A 130 18.70 -22.62 10.62
N THR A 131 18.40 -23.92 10.67
CA THR A 131 18.93 -24.83 11.68
C THR A 131 19.82 -25.90 11.02
N PRO A 132 20.70 -26.56 11.79
CA PRO A 132 21.52 -27.65 11.25
C PRO A 132 20.68 -28.80 10.66
N GLU A 133 19.48 -29.03 11.19
CA GLU A 133 18.58 -30.11 10.78
C GLU A 133 17.92 -29.84 9.42
N ASN A 134 17.51 -28.60 9.15
CA ASN A 134 16.89 -28.24 7.87
C ASN A 134 17.91 -27.84 6.79
N GLN A 135 19.14 -27.55 7.18
CA GLN A 135 20.25 -27.18 6.30
C GLN A 135 19.94 -25.99 5.38
N TRP A 136 19.02 -25.10 5.77
CA TRP A 136 18.60 -23.98 4.90
C TRP A 136 19.74 -23.04 4.56
N ALA A 137 20.70 -22.87 5.48
CA ALA A 137 21.89 -22.07 5.25
C ALA A 137 22.69 -22.54 4.02
N THR A 138 22.87 -23.86 3.86
CA THR A 138 23.67 -24.45 2.79
C THR A 138 22.86 -24.71 1.52
N LEU A 139 21.59 -25.10 1.67
CA LEU A 139 20.72 -25.44 0.55
C LEU A 139 20.15 -24.20 -0.17
N PHE A 140 19.82 -23.13 0.56
CA PHE A 140 19.09 -21.98 0.01
C PHE A 140 19.82 -20.65 0.25
N VAL A 141 20.06 -20.28 1.51
CA VAL A 141 20.53 -18.93 1.87
C VAL A 141 21.86 -18.58 1.19
N ARG A 142 22.75 -19.57 1.02
CA ARG A 142 24.01 -19.40 0.29
C ARG A 142 23.86 -18.82 -1.12
N PHE A 143 22.74 -19.08 -1.80
CA PHE A 143 22.49 -18.60 -3.17
C PHE A 143 21.76 -17.25 -3.21
N ILE A 144 21.29 -16.76 -2.07
CA ILE A 144 20.57 -15.50 -1.97
C ILE A 144 21.59 -14.39 -1.69
N PRO A 145 21.67 -13.34 -2.53
CA PRO A 145 22.57 -12.23 -2.28
C PRO A 145 22.23 -11.53 -0.95
N SER A 146 23.26 -11.10 -0.22
CA SER A 146 23.12 -10.43 1.09
C SER A 146 22.41 -9.06 1.01
N TRP A 147 22.32 -8.47 -0.18
CA TRP A 147 21.56 -7.24 -0.41
C TRP A 147 20.07 -7.49 -0.66
N PHE A 148 19.63 -8.75 -0.81
CA PHE A 148 18.24 -9.11 -1.15
C PHE A 148 17.44 -9.68 0.04
N HIS A 149 18.13 -10.08 1.10
CA HIS A 149 17.56 -10.65 2.32
C HIS A 149 18.34 -10.17 3.55
N VAL A 150 17.76 -10.27 4.74
CA VAL A 150 18.45 -9.85 5.98
C VAL A 150 19.32 -11.00 6.46
N SER A 151 20.63 -10.90 6.22
CA SER A 151 21.59 -11.98 6.52
C SER A 151 22.09 -12.00 7.97
N ALA A 152 21.89 -10.93 8.75
CA ALA A 152 22.44 -10.81 10.11
C ALA A 152 21.46 -11.37 11.16
N PRO A 153 21.77 -12.50 11.83
CA PRO A 153 20.87 -13.09 12.82
C PRO A 153 20.53 -12.14 13.97
N ASP A 154 21.51 -11.33 14.39
CA ASP A 154 21.37 -10.34 15.47
C ASP A 154 20.39 -9.21 15.13
N ALA A 155 20.16 -8.94 13.84
CA ALA A 155 19.19 -7.94 13.38
C ALA A 155 17.80 -8.54 13.12
N VAL A 156 17.72 -9.85 12.88
CA VAL A 156 16.47 -10.55 12.58
C VAL A 156 15.78 -11.02 13.87
N ALA A 157 16.53 -11.57 14.83
CA ALA A 157 15.92 -12.07 16.07
C ALA A 157 15.13 -11.00 16.85
N PRO A 158 15.61 -9.75 17.01
CA PRO A 158 14.85 -8.72 17.70
C PRO A 158 13.57 -8.28 16.99
N TYR A 159 13.53 -8.37 15.65
CA TYR A 159 12.33 -8.13 14.84
C TYR A 159 11.24 -9.17 15.16
N TYR A 160 11.59 -10.45 15.17
CA TYR A 160 10.64 -11.53 15.48
C TYR A 160 10.17 -11.53 16.94
N LEU A 161 11.05 -11.16 17.87
CA LEU A 161 10.74 -11.15 19.30
C LEU A 161 9.98 -9.90 19.74
N GLY A 162 9.91 -8.86 18.89
CA GLY A 162 9.21 -7.61 19.18
C GLY A 162 9.90 -6.73 20.24
N TRP A 163 11.14 -7.04 20.62
CA TRP A 163 11.90 -6.31 21.65
C TRP A 163 13.06 -5.48 21.08
N GLY A 164 13.32 -5.57 19.78
CA GLY A 164 14.35 -4.77 19.11
C GLY A 164 13.91 -3.33 18.87
N ASP A 165 14.83 -2.38 19.03
CA ASP A 165 14.63 -1.04 18.50
C ASP A 165 14.78 -1.05 16.95
N PRO A 166 13.70 -0.81 16.19
CA PRO A 166 13.75 -0.78 14.73
C PRO A 166 14.58 0.38 14.20
N TYR A 167 14.75 1.44 14.99
CA TYR A 167 15.51 2.64 14.60
C TYR A 167 16.97 2.59 15.03
N SER A 168 17.41 1.49 15.66
CA SER A 168 18.81 1.33 16.00
C SER A 168 19.66 1.31 14.73
N LEU A 169 20.84 1.92 14.79
CA LEU A 169 21.76 1.97 13.64
C LEU A 169 22.14 0.57 13.14
N ALA A 170 22.21 -0.42 14.03
CA ALA A 170 22.49 -1.81 13.70
C ALA A 170 21.35 -2.43 12.87
N THR A 171 20.10 -2.28 13.32
CA THR A 171 18.92 -2.73 12.57
C THR A 171 18.84 -2.02 11.22
N LEU A 172 18.93 -0.69 11.20
CA LEU A 172 18.84 0.07 9.94
C LEU A 172 19.90 -0.36 8.93
N ARG A 173 21.16 -0.56 9.34
CA ARG A 173 22.22 -1.03 8.43
C ARG A 173 21.97 -2.42 7.87
N ALA A 174 21.43 -3.33 8.67
CA ALA A 174 21.14 -4.69 8.22
C ALA A 174 19.93 -4.76 7.26
N TRP A 175 18.99 -3.84 7.39
CA TRP A 175 17.73 -3.87 6.65
C TRP A 175 17.70 -2.93 5.44
N ILE A 176 18.50 -1.84 5.42
CA ILE A 176 18.41 -0.81 4.36
C ILE A 176 18.68 -1.36 2.96
N ALA A 177 19.65 -2.26 2.79
CA ALA A 177 19.98 -2.81 1.48
C ALA A 177 18.86 -3.71 0.92
N PRO A 178 18.34 -4.70 1.68
CA PRO A 178 17.15 -5.46 1.28
C PRO A 178 15.93 -4.57 0.98
N LEU A 179 15.65 -3.59 1.84
CA LEU A 179 14.51 -2.70 1.63
C LEU A 179 14.67 -1.83 0.38
N ALA A 180 15.88 -1.33 0.11
CA ALA A 180 16.16 -0.57 -1.09
C ALA A 180 16.05 -1.42 -2.37
N SER A 181 16.54 -2.67 -2.34
CA SER A 181 16.46 -3.55 -3.51
C SER A 181 15.01 -3.91 -3.85
N TRP A 182 14.22 -4.28 -2.83
CA TRP A 182 12.81 -4.61 -3.03
C TRP A 182 11.99 -3.37 -3.37
N GLY A 183 12.24 -2.23 -2.71
CA GLY A 183 11.61 -0.97 -3.07
C GLY A 183 11.88 -0.56 -4.52
N GLY A 184 13.13 -0.69 -4.98
CA GLY A 184 13.48 -0.46 -6.39
C GLY A 184 12.76 -1.40 -7.35
N PHE A 185 12.73 -2.70 -7.05
CA PHE A 185 12.00 -3.68 -7.84
C PHE A 185 10.50 -3.34 -7.95
N ILE A 186 9.87 -2.97 -6.84
CA ILE A 186 8.45 -2.59 -6.78
C ILE A 186 8.19 -1.34 -7.60
N LEU A 187 9.05 -0.31 -7.50
CA LEU A 187 8.91 0.91 -8.28
C LEU A 187 9.00 0.64 -9.78
N VAL A 188 9.93 -0.22 -10.21
CA VAL A 188 10.05 -0.63 -11.62
C VAL A 188 8.80 -1.41 -12.04
N LEU A 189 8.32 -2.33 -11.22
CA LEU A 189 7.12 -3.11 -11.51
C LEU A 189 5.88 -2.22 -11.67
N LEU A 190 5.68 -1.28 -10.74
CA LEU A 190 4.62 -0.27 -10.85
C LEU A 190 4.78 0.57 -12.12
N TRP A 191 5.99 1.05 -12.41
CA TRP A 191 6.25 1.86 -13.60
C TRP A 191 5.91 1.11 -14.89
N VAL A 192 6.34 -0.15 -15.02
CA VAL A 192 6.02 -1.02 -16.15
C VAL A 192 4.51 -1.19 -16.28
N MET A 193 3.81 -1.53 -15.20
CA MET A 193 2.36 -1.69 -15.22
C MET A 193 1.64 -0.41 -15.67
N TYR A 194 2.04 0.76 -15.16
CA TYR A 194 1.46 2.04 -15.57
C TYR A 194 1.81 2.44 -17.01
N CYS A 195 2.97 2.04 -17.54
CA CYS A 195 3.38 2.40 -18.91
C CYS A 195 2.78 1.49 -19.98
N PHE A 196 2.37 0.27 -19.63
CA PHE A 196 1.74 -0.68 -20.55
C PHE A 196 0.21 -0.70 -20.47
N THR A 197 -0.40 0.21 -19.69
CA THR A 197 -1.87 0.42 -19.64
C THR A 197 -2.26 1.61 -20.50
#